data_AF-A0AA44ZFW2-F1
#
_entry.id   AF-A0AA44ZFW2-F1
#
_cell.length_a   1.000
_cell.length_b   1.000
_cell.length_c   1.000
_cell.angle_alpha   90.00
_cell.angle_beta   90.00
_cell.angle_gamma   90.00
#
_symmetry.space_group_name_H-M   'P 1'
#
loop_
_entity.id
_entity.type
_entity.pdbx_description
1 polymer ?
#
loop_
_entity_poly.entity_id
_entity_poly.type
_entity_poly.pdbx_seq_one_letter_code
_entity_poly.pdbx_strand_id
1 'polypeptide(L)'
;MVKTADGYKAIARIRAGESVLSKDEASGVTGCKPVTARYGNPYRETVYIEVSDGIGNSQTLISNRIHSFYSGGKWIKAEDLKAGSRLLSESGRTQTVRKTVVKPKPLKAYNLTVADWHTYFVKGNRAETEGVWVHNECPYGKGNQRYKDAPYHGKNDNSVKSRAPTNGQAVLDNSVQVKSTSSQRVGVDKTNNEIVVLNQTRIFNDGSAEYHGHVRNWKNLHTDQQNALKKAGLVNSKGKIKK
;
A
#
# COMPACT_ATOMS: atom_id res chain seq x y z
N MET A 1 1.19 6.57 15.36
CA MET A 1 2.67 6.66 15.30
C MET A 1 3.18 5.48 14.50
N VAL A 2 4.32 5.60 13.83
CA VAL A 2 4.97 4.55 13.02
C VAL A 2 6.37 4.32 13.57
N LYS A 3 6.79 3.06 13.65
CA LYS A 3 8.13 2.69 14.13
C LYS A 3 9.20 3.01 13.07
N THR A 4 10.19 3.79 13.44
CA THR A 4 11.43 4.08 12.70
C THR A 4 12.63 3.59 13.50
N ALA A 5 13.84 3.68 12.92
CA ALA A 5 15.08 3.38 13.63
C ALA A 5 15.27 4.29 14.87
N ASP A 6 14.94 5.58 14.73
CA ASP A 6 15.06 6.59 15.80
C ASP A 6 13.88 6.61 16.79
N GLY A 7 13.03 5.57 16.78
CA GLY A 7 11.86 5.47 17.63
C GLY A 7 10.55 5.71 16.89
N TYR A 8 9.52 6.24 17.57
CA TYR A 8 8.19 6.40 16.98
C TYR A 8 7.99 7.80 16.42
N LYS A 9 7.58 7.88 15.14
CA LYS A 9 7.29 9.14 14.45
C LYS A 9 5.83 9.24 14.06
N ALA A 10 5.25 10.43 14.09
CA ALA A 10 3.90 10.65 13.59
C ALA A 10 3.85 10.34 12.08
N ILE A 11 2.87 9.55 11.63
CA ILE A 11 2.75 9.16 10.21
C ILE A 11 2.63 10.39 9.28
N ALA A 12 1.96 11.43 9.74
CA ALA A 12 1.84 12.72 9.05
C ALA A 12 3.15 13.51 8.94
N ARG A 13 4.23 13.06 9.60
CA ARG A 13 5.57 13.68 9.56
C ARG A 13 6.62 12.82 8.86
N ILE A 14 6.29 11.58 8.50
CA ILE A 14 7.19 10.70 7.73
C ILE A 14 7.32 11.19 6.30
N ARG A 15 8.53 11.16 5.74
CA ARG A 15 8.84 11.62 4.38
C ARG A 15 9.38 10.47 3.54
N ALA A 16 9.28 10.60 2.21
CA ALA A 16 9.94 9.68 1.31
C ALA A 16 11.47 9.72 1.54
N GLY A 17 12.12 8.57 1.48
CA GLY A 17 13.53 8.37 1.82
C GLY A 17 13.78 8.02 3.29
N GLU A 18 12.85 8.33 4.21
CA GLU A 18 12.97 7.87 5.60
C GLU A 18 12.72 6.36 5.69
N SER A 19 13.34 5.70 6.66
CA SER A 19 13.16 4.26 6.87
C SER A 19 12.20 3.96 8.02
N VAL A 20 11.31 3.00 7.79
CA VAL A 20 10.37 2.48 8.80
C VAL A 20 10.64 1.01 9.06
N LEU A 21 10.38 0.56 10.28
CA LEU A 21 10.42 -0.87 10.58
C LEU A 21 9.32 -1.57 9.78
N SER A 22 9.71 -2.62 9.08
CA SER A 22 8.87 -3.39 8.18
C SER A 22 9.19 -4.87 8.36
N LYS A 23 8.26 -5.73 7.95
CA LYS A 23 8.42 -7.18 8.02
C LYS A 23 7.94 -7.79 6.71
N ASP A 24 8.73 -8.68 6.15
CA ASP A 24 8.36 -9.43 4.96
C ASP A 24 7.30 -10.47 5.31
N GLU A 25 6.22 -10.50 4.54
CA GLU A 25 5.15 -11.49 4.74
C GLU A 25 5.61 -12.90 4.34
N ALA A 26 6.42 -13.02 3.29
CA ALA A 26 6.83 -14.32 2.75
C ALA A 26 7.90 -14.98 3.63
N SER A 27 8.98 -14.25 3.97
CA SER A 27 10.09 -14.80 4.74
C SER A 27 9.98 -14.57 6.25
N GLY A 28 9.11 -13.68 6.71
CA GLY A 28 9.04 -13.26 8.11
C GLY A 28 10.20 -12.38 8.58
N VAL A 29 11.17 -12.08 7.71
CA VAL A 29 12.33 -11.22 8.02
C VAL A 29 11.84 -9.83 8.40
N THR A 30 12.41 -9.27 9.48
CA THR A 30 12.07 -7.93 9.98
C THR A 30 13.28 -7.01 9.80
N GLY A 31 13.04 -5.78 9.36
CA GLY A 31 14.11 -4.83 9.03
C GLY A 31 13.58 -3.45 8.61
N CYS A 32 14.47 -2.47 8.54
CA CYS A 32 14.10 -1.12 8.11
C CYS A 32 14.03 -1.05 6.59
N LYS A 33 12.94 -0.48 6.06
CA LYS A 33 12.73 -0.26 4.62
C LYS A 33 12.42 1.20 4.33
N PRO A 34 12.93 1.74 3.21
CA PRO A 34 12.67 3.12 2.85
C PRO A 34 11.19 3.32 2.45
N VAL A 35 10.64 4.43 2.91
CA VAL A 35 9.35 4.94 2.46
C VAL A 35 9.55 5.56 1.09
N THR A 36 8.80 5.09 0.10
CA THR A 36 8.83 5.63 -1.27
C THR A 36 7.75 6.70 -1.48
N ALA A 37 6.66 6.63 -0.71
CA ALA A 37 5.61 7.64 -0.74
C ALA A 37 4.84 7.71 0.59
N ARG A 38 4.30 8.90 0.89
CA ARG A 38 3.25 9.11 1.88
C ARG A 38 2.07 9.76 1.20
N TYR A 39 0.88 9.24 1.45
CA TYR A 39 -0.37 9.82 0.97
C TYR A 39 -1.35 9.94 2.13
N GLY A 40 -2.39 10.76 1.95
CA GLY A 40 -3.41 10.92 2.96
C GLY A 40 -4.76 11.27 2.36
N ASN A 41 -5.78 10.54 2.76
CA ASN A 41 -7.13 10.60 2.21
C ASN A 41 -8.13 10.96 3.30
N PRO A 42 -9.15 11.77 3.00
CA PRO A 42 -10.27 11.97 3.91
C PRO A 42 -11.21 10.76 3.86
N TYR A 43 -11.78 10.41 5.01
CA TYR A 43 -12.83 9.41 5.18
C TYR A 43 -13.96 10.01 6.02
N ARG A 44 -15.21 9.58 5.78
CA ARG A 44 -16.39 10.06 6.54
C ARG A 44 -16.50 9.41 7.92
N GLU A 45 -15.91 8.24 8.07
CA GLU A 45 -16.01 7.41 9.26
C GLU A 45 -14.61 7.10 9.82
N THR A 46 -14.55 6.86 11.13
CA THR A 46 -13.33 6.48 11.87
C THR A 46 -13.57 5.16 12.58
N VAL A 47 -12.61 4.23 12.48
CA VAL A 47 -12.56 3.02 13.28
C VAL A 47 -11.63 3.23 14.47
N TYR A 48 -12.12 2.90 15.66
CA TYR A 48 -11.38 2.87 16.92
C TYR A 48 -11.21 1.41 17.33
N ILE A 49 -9.96 0.96 17.50
CA ILE A 49 -9.62 -0.40 17.88
C ILE A 49 -8.88 -0.32 19.22
N GLU A 50 -9.50 -0.79 20.28
CA GLU A 50 -8.88 -0.92 21.60
C GLU A 50 -8.16 -2.26 21.68
N VAL A 51 -6.86 -2.23 21.99
CA VAL A 51 -6.03 -3.42 22.11
C VAL A 51 -5.25 -3.41 23.42
N SER A 52 -4.95 -4.59 23.95
CA SER A 52 -4.20 -4.78 25.19
C SER A 52 -3.14 -5.85 25.01
N ASP A 53 -1.98 -5.68 25.66
CA ASP A 53 -0.89 -6.66 25.65
C ASP A 53 -1.08 -7.79 26.67
N GLY A 54 -2.13 -7.72 27.49
CA GLY A 54 -2.44 -8.72 28.52
C GLY A 54 -1.65 -8.58 29.82
N ILE A 55 -0.75 -7.60 29.94
CA ILE A 55 0.07 -7.36 31.14
C ILE A 55 -0.15 -5.97 31.75
N GLY A 56 -1.34 -5.41 31.54
CA GLY A 56 -1.78 -4.15 32.13
C GLY A 56 -1.73 -2.95 31.17
N ASN A 57 -1.07 -3.06 30.02
CA ASN A 57 -1.01 -1.95 29.08
C ASN A 57 -2.10 -2.08 28.01
N SER A 58 -2.54 -0.92 27.51
CA SER A 58 -3.50 -0.84 26.43
C SER A 58 -3.22 0.35 25.51
N GLN A 59 -3.77 0.28 24.31
CA GLN A 59 -3.75 1.40 23.37
C GLN A 59 -5.00 1.43 22.50
N THR A 60 -5.29 2.60 21.96
CA THR A 60 -6.30 2.78 20.92
C THR A 60 -5.62 3.06 19.58
N LEU A 61 -5.88 2.20 18.61
CA LEU A 61 -5.51 2.41 17.21
C LEU A 61 -6.66 3.11 16.50
N ILE A 62 -6.33 4.10 15.68
CA ILE A 62 -7.31 4.90 14.92
C ILE A 62 -7.03 4.69 13.45
N SER A 63 -8.05 4.24 12.71
CA SER A 63 -7.91 3.85 11.30
C SER A 63 -9.14 4.20 10.49
N ASN A 64 -9.02 4.13 9.15
CA ASN A 64 -10.18 3.98 8.28
C ASN A 64 -10.69 2.52 8.35
N ARG A 65 -11.81 2.22 7.67
CA ARG A 65 -12.45 0.90 7.69
C ARG A 65 -11.63 -0.21 7.04
N ILE A 66 -10.88 0.13 5.99
CA ILE A 66 -10.28 -0.84 5.07
C ILE A 66 -8.82 -1.17 5.38
N HIS A 67 -8.16 -0.44 6.28
CA HIS A 67 -6.75 -0.68 6.57
C HIS A 67 -6.55 -2.02 7.27
N SER A 68 -5.61 -2.82 6.77
CA SER A 68 -5.46 -4.20 7.20
C SER A 68 -4.44 -4.36 8.33
N PHE A 69 -4.83 -5.13 9.33
CA PHE A 69 -4.02 -5.53 10.49
C PHE A 69 -3.76 -7.04 10.43
N TYR A 70 -2.55 -7.47 10.79
CA TYR A 70 -2.23 -8.89 10.79
C TYR A 70 -2.78 -9.58 12.05
N SER A 71 -3.58 -10.63 11.88
CA SER A 71 -4.10 -11.44 12.98
C SER A 71 -4.31 -12.89 12.56
N GLY A 72 -3.70 -13.82 13.29
CA GLY A 72 -3.95 -15.26 13.13
C GLY A 72 -3.61 -15.79 11.73
N GLY A 73 -2.48 -15.37 11.16
CA GLY A 73 -2.03 -15.87 9.85
C GLY A 73 -2.55 -15.10 8.64
N LYS A 74 -3.37 -14.07 8.83
CA LYS A 74 -4.03 -13.34 7.74
C LYS A 74 -4.16 -11.84 8.01
N TRP A 75 -4.32 -11.08 6.93
CA TRP A 75 -4.70 -9.67 6.97
C TRP A 75 -6.20 -9.53 7.19
N ILE A 76 -6.59 -8.69 8.15
CA ILE A 76 -7.99 -8.41 8.50
C ILE A 76 -8.20 -6.90 8.45
N LYS A 77 -9.23 -6.45 7.73
CA LYS A 77 -9.60 -5.03 7.68
C LYS A 77 -9.95 -4.51 9.08
N ALA A 78 -9.67 -3.24 9.32
CA ALA A 78 -9.93 -2.58 10.61
C ALA A 78 -11.36 -2.78 11.11
N GLU A 79 -12.35 -2.68 10.21
CA GLU A 79 -13.76 -2.86 10.55
C GLU A 79 -14.15 -4.30 10.91
N ASP A 80 -13.40 -5.27 10.39
CA ASP A 80 -13.69 -6.70 10.54
C ASP A 80 -12.97 -7.31 11.75
N LEU A 81 -12.12 -6.53 12.44
CA LEU A 81 -11.47 -6.96 13.67
C LEU A 81 -12.48 -7.16 14.79
N LYS A 82 -12.44 -8.34 15.41
CA LYS A 82 -13.34 -8.73 16.49
C LYS A 82 -12.60 -8.79 17.82
N ALA A 83 -13.33 -8.66 18.92
CA ALA A 83 -12.78 -8.96 20.24
C ALA A 83 -12.16 -10.37 20.24
N GLY A 84 -10.95 -10.49 20.79
CA GLY A 84 -10.16 -11.72 20.77
C GLY A 84 -9.19 -11.85 19.60
N SER A 85 -9.30 -11.05 18.53
CA SER A 85 -8.26 -10.99 17.47
C SER A 85 -6.90 -10.64 18.08
N ARG A 86 -5.82 -11.28 17.58
CA ARG A 86 -4.47 -11.17 18.13
C ARG A 86 -3.55 -10.48 17.12
N LEU A 87 -3.29 -9.20 17.32
CA LEU A 87 -2.47 -8.39 16.44
C LEU A 87 -0.99 -8.64 16.72
N LEU A 88 -0.19 -8.90 15.68
CA LEU A 88 1.24 -9.11 15.82
C LEU A 88 1.97 -7.80 16.12
N SER A 89 2.86 -7.79 17.10
CA SER A 89 3.70 -6.66 17.48
C SER A 89 5.10 -6.72 16.86
N GLU A 90 5.86 -5.63 16.96
CA GLU A 90 7.23 -5.54 16.42
C GLU A 90 8.22 -6.54 17.04
N SER A 91 8.02 -6.96 18.29
CA SER A 91 8.80 -8.04 18.93
C SER A 91 8.36 -9.46 18.57
N GLY A 92 7.29 -9.60 17.77
CA GLY A 92 6.66 -10.89 17.48
C GLY A 92 5.67 -11.38 18.55
N ARG A 93 5.51 -10.64 19.65
CA ARG A 93 4.42 -10.88 20.63
C ARG A 93 3.07 -10.48 20.02
N THR A 94 1.97 -10.77 20.71
CA THR A 94 0.63 -10.38 20.25
C THR A 94 -0.09 -9.46 21.22
N GLN A 95 -0.87 -8.51 20.69
CA GLN A 95 -1.80 -7.67 21.42
C GLN A 95 -3.25 -8.06 21.08
N THR A 96 -4.10 -8.24 22.07
CA THR A 96 -5.48 -8.70 21.90
C THR A 96 -6.44 -7.53 21.72
N VAL A 97 -7.24 -7.58 20.65
CA VAL A 97 -8.36 -6.66 20.43
C VAL A 97 -9.41 -6.87 21.51
N ARG A 98 -9.74 -5.80 22.22
CA ARG A 98 -10.81 -5.76 23.23
C ARG A 98 -12.11 -5.28 22.62
N LYS A 99 -12.04 -4.26 21.76
CA LYS A 99 -13.22 -3.61 21.18
C LYS A 99 -12.87 -2.94 19.85
N THR A 100 -13.81 -3.01 18.92
CA THR A 100 -13.77 -2.27 17.65
C THR A 100 -15.05 -1.45 17.53
N VAL A 101 -14.93 -0.16 17.23
CA VAL A 101 -16.09 0.75 17.06
C VAL A 101 -15.89 1.61 15.83
N VAL A 102 -16.87 1.58 14.92
CA VAL A 102 -16.97 2.54 13.81
C VAL A 102 -17.82 3.71 14.26
N LYS A 103 -17.33 4.94 14.05
CA LYS A 103 -18.08 6.17 14.34
C LYS A 103 -18.20 7.01 13.07
N PRO A 104 -19.34 7.70 12.84
CA PRO A 104 -19.53 8.66 11.74
C PRO A 104 -18.77 9.97 12.04
N LYS A 105 -17.45 9.85 12.23
CA LYS A 105 -16.53 10.94 12.51
C LYS A 105 -15.52 11.04 11.37
N PRO A 106 -15.37 12.19 10.72
CA PRO A 106 -14.39 12.36 9.66
C PRO A 106 -12.96 12.08 10.13
N LEU A 107 -12.18 11.42 9.28
CA LEU A 107 -10.78 11.08 9.52
C LEU A 107 -9.92 11.52 8.34
N LYS A 108 -8.83 12.24 8.62
CA LYS A 108 -7.71 12.36 7.67
C LYS A 108 -6.70 11.25 7.96
N ALA A 109 -6.83 10.12 7.26
CA ALA A 109 -5.93 8.99 7.42
C ALA A 109 -4.72 9.15 6.49
N TYR A 110 -3.54 8.77 6.97
CA TYR A 110 -2.31 8.71 6.17
C TYR A 110 -1.91 7.26 5.99
N ASN A 111 -1.22 6.98 4.89
CA ASN A 111 -0.64 5.68 4.61
C ASN A 111 0.73 5.86 3.91
N LEU A 112 1.55 4.82 3.96
CA LEU A 112 2.93 4.82 3.47
C LEU A 112 3.11 3.73 2.43
N THR A 113 3.70 4.07 1.29
CA THR A 113 4.31 3.06 0.43
C THR A 113 5.70 2.78 0.97
N VAL A 114 5.90 1.57 1.49
CA VAL A 114 7.19 1.06 1.98
C VAL A 114 7.79 0.16 0.91
N ALA A 115 9.08 0.31 0.63
CA ALA A 115 9.77 -0.50 -0.36
C ALA A 115 9.78 -1.99 0.02
N ASP A 116 9.75 -2.84 -1.01
CA ASP A 116 9.80 -4.31 -0.98
C ASP A 116 8.61 -4.98 -0.28
N TRP A 117 8.43 -4.73 1.02
CA TRP A 117 7.55 -5.51 1.87
C TRP A 117 6.18 -4.90 2.08
N HIS A 118 6.00 -3.61 1.77
CA HIS A 118 4.71 -2.92 1.86
C HIS A 118 4.00 -3.06 3.22
N THR A 119 4.74 -3.27 4.30
CA THR A 119 4.19 -3.31 5.65
C THR A 119 4.94 -2.35 6.55
N TYR A 120 4.35 -2.00 7.69
CA TYR A 120 5.02 -1.24 8.74
C TYR A 120 4.33 -1.48 10.09
N PHE A 121 4.90 -0.92 11.17
CA PHE A 121 4.37 -1.07 12.51
C PHE A 121 3.81 0.25 13.05
N VAL A 122 2.60 0.21 13.62
CA VAL A 122 1.90 1.41 14.13
C VAL A 122 1.41 1.27 15.56
N LYS A 123 1.45 2.37 16.30
CA LYS A 123 0.84 2.47 17.65
C LYS A 123 0.06 3.77 17.86
N GLY A 124 -0.80 3.80 18.88
CA GLY A 124 -1.44 5.02 19.37
C GLY A 124 -0.41 6.07 19.81
N ASN A 125 -0.76 7.35 19.76
CA ASN A 125 0.17 8.43 20.13
C ASN A 125 0.52 8.46 21.64
N ARG A 126 -0.36 7.93 22.49
CA ARG A 126 -0.17 7.78 23.94
C ARG A 126 0.02 6.32 24.35
N ALA A 127 0.33 5.44 23.39
CA ALA A 127 0.45 4.02 23.65
C ALA A 127 1.75 3.70 24.39
N GLU A 128 1.63 2.95 25.47
CA GLU A 128 2.76 2.37 26.21
C GLU A 128 3.16 1.00 25.64
N THR A 129 2.31 0.42 24.80
CA THR A 129 2.60 -0.83 24.09
C THR A 129 3.41 -0.61 22.80
N GLU A 130 3.90 -1.71 22.24
CA GLU A 130 4.55 -1.76 20.94
C GLU A 130 3.59 -1.49 19.77
N GLY A 131 4.18 -1.20 18.61
CA GLY A 131 3.48 -1.10 17.35
C GLY A 131 2.97 -2.45 16.88
N VAL A 132 1.78 -2.44 16.27
CA VAL A 132 1.19 -3.62 15.62
C VAL A 132 1.46 -3.60 14.12
N TRP A 133 1.56 -4.78 13.53
CA TRP A 133 1.89 -4.99 12.12
C TRP A 133 0.68 -4.68 11.23
N VAL A 134 0.88 -3.73 10.32
CA VAL A 134 -0.13 -3.29 9.37
C VAL A 134 0.38 -3.37 7.95
N HIS A 135 -0.54 -3.60 7.02
CA HIS A 135 -0.23 -3.67 5.60
C HIS A 135 -0.56 -2.35 4.91
N ASN A 136 0.28 -1.94 3.97
CA ASN A 136 -0.04 -0.94 2.97
C ASN A 136 -0.91 -1.57 1.87
N GLU A 137 -2.06 -2.13 2.27
CA GLU A 137 -3.14 -2.41 1.34
C GLU A 137 -3.78 -1.06 1.08
N CYS A 138 -3.28 -0.40 0.04
CA CYS A 138 -4.02 0.68 -0.57
C CYS A 138 -5.42 0.10 -0.91
N PRO A 139 -6.53 0.87 -0.82
CA PRO A 139 -7.81 0.46 -1.45
C PRO A 139 -7.65 0.01 -2.91
N TYR A 140 -6.50 0.35 -3.51
CA TYR A 140 -6.05 -0.01 -4.83
C TYR A 140 -4.71 -0.79 -4.78
N GLY A 141 -4.59 -1.89 -4.02
CA GLY A 141 -3.34 -2.65 -3.93
C GLY A 141 -3.47 -4.16 -3.62
N LYS A 142 -2.83 -4.96 -4.48
CA LYS A 142 -2.41 -6.38 -4.43
C LYS A 142 -3.45 -7.51 -4.22
N GLY A 143 -4.56 -7.32 -3.52
CA GLY A 143 -5.60 -8.36 -3.36
C GLY A 143 -6.91 -8.07 -4.11
N ASN A 144 -7.22 -6.78 -4.28
CA ASN A 144 -8.49 -6.30 -4.81
C ASN A 144 -8.33 -5.67 -6.21
N GLN A 145 -7.23 -5.95 -6.91
CA GLN A 145 -7.01 -5.41 -8.25
C GLN A 145 -6.72 -6.54 -9.22
N ARG A 146 -7.53 -6.60 -10.28
CA ARG A 146 -7.34 -7.58 -11.34
C ARG A 146 -6.95 -6.90 -12.64
N TYR A 147 -5.96 -7.46 -13.29
CA TYR A 147 -5.56 -7.09 -14.63
C TYR A 147 -6.36 -7.91 -15.64
N LYS A 148 -6.88 -7.24 -16.67
CA LYS A 148 -7.49 -7.88 -17.82
C LYS A 148 -7.09 -7.13 -19.08
N ASP A 149 -6.59 -7.85 -20.08
CA ASP A 149 -6.29 -7.26 -21.37
C ASP A 149 -7.54 -6.61 -21.98
N ALA A 150 -7.36 -5.41 -22.51
CA ALA A 150 -8.39 -4.79 -23.30
C ALA A 150 -8.36 -5.40 -24.71
N PRO A 151 -9.51 -5.77 -25.32
CA PRO A 151 -9.56 -6.44 -26.62
C PRO A 151 -8.86 -5.68 -27.76
N TYR A 152 -8.67 -4.37 -27.61
CA TYR A 152 -8.05 -3.50 -28.60
C TYR A 152 -6.53 -3.34 -28.43
N HIS A 153 -5.92 -3.98 -27.42
CA HIS A 153 -4.47 -4.07 -27.27
C HIS A 153 -4.02 -5.46 -27.75
N GLY A 154 -3.32 -5.50 -28.89
CA GLY A 154 -2.75 -6.73 -29.42
C GLY A 154 -1.41 -7.08 -28.77
N LYS A 155 -0.80 -8.20 -29.19
CA LYS A 155 0.56 -8.60 -28.77
C LYS A 155 1.66 -7.69 -29.32
N ASN A 156 1.41 -7.02 -30.44
CA ASN A 156 2.35 -6.14 -31.13
C ASN A 156 1.79 -4.72 -31.18
N ASP A 157 2.70 -3.74 -31.21
CA ASP A 157 2.33 -2.36 -31.45
C ASP A 157 1.77 -2.21 -32.88
N ASN A 158 0.85 -1.28 -33.05
CA ASN A 158 0.44 -0.80 -34.37
C ASN A 158 0.40 0.74 -34.38
N SER A 159 0.10 1.33 -35.53
CA SER A 159 0.10 2.78 -35.72
C SER A 159 -0.86 3.53 -34.80
N VAL A 160 -1.89 2.86 -34.28
CA VAL A 160 -2.97 3.47 -33.48
C VAL A 160 -2.90 3.06 -32.01
N LYS A 161 -2.46 1.83 -31.72
CA LYS A 161 -2.54 1.21 -30.40
C LYS A 161 -1.20 0.59 -30.01
N SER A 162 -0.78 0.89 -28.79
CA SER A 162 0.31 0.17 -28.15
C SER A 162 -0.11 -1.25 -27.76
N ARG A 163 0.84 -2.17 -27.69
CA ARG A 163 0.61 -3.56 -27.30
C ARG A 163 0.25 -3.71 -25.82
N ALA A 164 -0.39 -4.83 -25.51
CA ALA A 164 -0.58 -5.28 -24.15
C ALA A 164 0.79 -5.61 -23.48
N PRO A 165 0.94 -5.36 -22.17
CA PRO A 165 2.11 -5.76 -21.41
C PRO A 165 2.23 -7.27 -21.28
N THR A 166 3.47 -7.76 -21.25
CA THR A 166 3.75 -9.20 -21.09
C THR A 166 3.28 -9.71 -19.72
N ASN A 167 3.54 -8.96 -18.66
CA ASN A 167 3.22 -9.33 -17.27
C ASN A 167 2.24 -8.35 -16.61
N GLY A 168 1.09 -8.08 -17.24
CA GLY A 168 0.15 -7.05 -16.82
C GLY A 168 -0.26 -7.07 -15.34
N GLN A 169 -0.59 -8.24 -14.78
CA GLN A 169 -0.94 -8.37 -13.36
C GLN A 169 0.25 -8.05 -12.45
N ALA A 170 1.42 -8.65 -12.71
CA ALA A 170 2.61 -8.41 -11.89
C ALA A 170 3.04 -6.93 -11.93
N VAL A 171 2.86 -6.26 -13.07
CA VAL A 171 3.11 -4.82 -13.18
C VAL A 171 2.05 -4.03 -12.42
N LEU A 172 0.77 -4.41 -12.47
CA LEU A 172 -0.28 -3.79 -11.67
C LEU A 172 0.02 -3.87 -10.17
N ASP A 173 0.40 -5.05 -9.68
CA ASP A 173 0.71 -5.30 -8.28
C ASP A 173 1.84 -4.40 -7.77
N ASN A 174 2.82 -4.12 -8.62
CA ASN A 174 4.01 -3.33 -8.28
C ASN A 174 3.97 -1.90 -8.85
N SER A 175 2.83 -1.47 -9.38
CA SER A 175 2.66 -0.13 -9.97
C SER A 175 2.44 0.93 -8.92
N VAL A 176 2.69 2.18 -9.31
CA VAL A 176 2.40 3.37 -8.51
C VAL A 176 1.30 4.22 -9.14
N GLN A 177 0.45 4.81 -8.30
CA GLN A 177 -0.57 5.75 -8.76
C GLN A 177 0.11 7.02 -9.29
N VAL A 178 -0.33 7.49 -10.47
CA VAL A 178 0.27 8.64 -11.15
C VAL A 178 0.11 9.92 -10.33
N LYS A 179 -1.10 10.16 -9.79
CA LYS A 179 -1.41 11.26 -8.88
C LYS A 179 -2.63 10.95 -8.03
N SER A 180 -2.79 11.65 -6.89
CA SER A 180 -3.87 11.40 -5.93
C SER A 180 -5.29 11.58 -6.49
N THR A 181 -5.43 12.36 -7.56
CA THR A 181 -6.72 12.65 -8.21
C THR A 181 -7.04 11.74 -9.40
N SER A 182 -6.17 10.78 -9.73
CA SER A 182 -6.35 9.90 -10.88
C SER A 182 -6.22 8.44 -10.46
N SER A 183 -7.13 7.58 -10.92
CA SER A 183 -6.99 6.13 -10.75
C SER A 183 -5.89 5.54 -11.63
N GLN A 184 -5.30 6.30 -12.56
CA GLN A 184 -4.25 5.82 -13.44
C GLN A 184 -3.00 5.44 -12.64
N ARG A 185 -2.38 4.34 -13.04
CA ARG A 185 -1.15 3.81 -12.45
C ARG A 185 -0.09 3.63 -13.53
N VAL A 186 1.15 3.57 -13.10
CA VAL A 186 2.30 3.30 -13.96
C VAL A 186 3.25 2.36 -13.23
N GLY A 187 3.77 1.37 -13.95
CA GLY A 187 4.69 0.38 -13.41
C GLY A 187 5.72 -0.05 -14.42
N VAL A 188 6.62 -0.93 -13.99
CA VAL A 188 7.67 -1.48 -14.85
C VAL A 188 7.63 -3.00 -14.80
N ASP A 189 7.82 -3.64 -15.94
CA ASP A 189 8.19 -5.05 -16.03
C ASP A 189 9.72 -5.09 -16.15
N LYS A 190 10.40 -5.48 -15.06
CA LYS A 190 11.85 -5.55 -15.05
C LYS A 190 12.40 -6.70 -15.91
N THR A 191 11.64 -7.78 -16.06
CA THR A 191 12.05 -8.97 -16.80
C THR A 191 12.07 -8.68 -18.30
N ASN A 192 11.01 -8.04 -18.79
CA ASN A 192 10.86 -7.69 -20.20
C ASN A 192 11.32 -6.26 -20.54
N ASN A 193 11.82 -5.52 -19.54
CA ASN A 193 12.23 -4.13 -19.66
C ASN A 193 11.14 -3.22 -20.27
N GLU A 194 9.90 -3.38 -19.79
CA GLU A 194 8.73 -2.63 -20.26
C GLU A 194 8.29 -1.59 -19.24
N ILE A 195 7.79 -0.45 -19.73
CA ILE A 195 7.04 0.50 -18.91
C ILE A 195 5.57 0.36 -19.28
N VAL A 196 4.70 0.21 -18.30
CA VAL A 196 3.28 -0.05 -18.51
C VAL A 196 2.46 1.07 -17.89
N VAL A 197 1.55 1.64 -18.67
CA VAL A 197 0.51 2.53 -18.18
C VAL A 197 -0.75 1.70 -17.95
N LEU A 198 -1.35 1.84 -16.77
CA LEU A 198 -2.49 1.06 -16.31
C LEU A 198 -3.67 1.98 -16.06
N ASN A 199 -4.80 1.69 -16.68
CA ASN A 199 -6.04 2.45 -16.55
C ASN A 199 -7.09 1.61 -15.85
N GLN A 200 -7.82 2.20 -14.91
CA GLN A 200 -8.93 1.54 -14.23
C GLN A 200 -10.11 1.41 -15.19
N THR A 201 -10.55 0.20 -15.43
CA THR A 201 -11.69 -0.15 -16.29
C THR A 201 -13.00 -0.10 -15.52
N ARG A 202 -13.06 -0.67 -14.31
CA ARG A 202 -14.27 -0.66 -13.47
C ARG A 202 -13.96 -0.94 -12.00
N ILE A 203 -14.91 -0.62 -11.14
CA ILE A 203 -14.93 -0.95 -9.71
C ILE A 203 -16.09 -1.93 -9.48
N PHE A 204 -15.85 -2.97 -8.69
CA PHE A 204 -16.82 -3.97 -8.27
C PHE A 204 -17.40 -3.62 -6.90
N ASN A 205 -18.54 -4.22 -6.56
CA ASN A 205 -19.27 -3.94 -5.32
C ASN A 205 -18.50 -4.32 -4.05
N ASP A 206 -17.57 -5.26 -4.14
CA ASP A 206 -16.66 -5.66 -3.05
C ASP A 206 -15.49 -4.66 -2.86
N GLY A 207 -15.46 -3.59 -3.65
CA GLY A 207 -14.40 -2.58 -3.66
C GLY A 207 -13.20 -2.96 -4.51
N SER A 208 -13.21 -4.13 -5.16
CA SER A 208 -12.16 -4.50 -6.10
C SER A 208 -12.23 -3.69 -7.40
N ALA A 209 -11.11 -3.59 -8.12
CA ALA A 209 -11.01 -2.80 -9.33
C ALA A 209 -10.32 -3.57 -10.45
N GLU A 210 -10.87 -3.47 -11.65
CA GLU A 210 -10.26 -4.02 -12.87
C GLU A 210 -9.43 -2.94 -13.56
N TYR A 211 -8.25 -3.33 -14.02
CA TYR A 211 -7.37 -2.48 -14.81
C TYR A 211 -7.02 -3.17 -16.13
N HIS A 212 -6.83 -2.38 -17.17
CA HIS A 212 -6.10 -2.81 -18.36
C HIS A 212 -4.83 -1.97 -18.48
N GLY A 213 -3.87 -2.42 -19.31
CA GLY A 213 -2.63 -1.69 -19.51
C GLY A 213 -2.09 -1.80 -20.92
N HIS A 214 -1.12 -0.95 -21.21
CA HIS A 214 -0.38 -0.98 -22.45
C HIS A 214 1.06 -0.55 -22.22
N VAL A 215 1.96 -1.11 -23.03
CA VAL A 215 3.38 -0.76 -23.00
C VAL A 215 3.57 0.64 -23.60
N ARG A 216 4.43 1.46 -23.00
CA ARG A 216 4.73 2.80 -23.48
C ARG A 216 6.22 3.09 -23.41
N ASN A 217 6.75 3.67 -24.48
CA ASN A 217 8.12 4.20 -24.49
C ASN A 217 8.25 5.42 -23.57
N TRP A 218 9.39 5.53 -22.88
CA TRP A 218 9.67 6.60 -21.91
C TRP A 218 9.40 8.01 -22.46
N LYS A 219 9.90 8.30 -23.67
CA LYS A 219 9.74 9.60 -24.34
C LYS A 219 8.28 9.99 -24.59
N ASN A 220 7.42 8.98 -24.64
CA ASN A 220 6.03 9.14 -24.96
C ASN A 220 5.17 9.18 -23.67
N LEU A 221 5.72 8.92 -22.49
CA LEU A 221 4.96 9.05 -21.25
C LEU A 221 4.61 10.51 -20.95
N HIS A 222 3.46 10.71 -20.33
CA HIS A 222 3.10 12.01 -19.76
C HIS A 222 4.06 12.36 -18.61
N THR A 223 4.34 13.65 -18.41
CA THR A 223 5.26 14.15 -17.37
C THR A 223 4.91 13.62 -15.97
N ASP A 224 3.62 13.57 -15.61
CA ASP A 224 3.17 13.00 -14.34
C ASP A 224 3.57 11.52 -14.17
N GLN A 225 3.48 10.72 -15.24
CA GLN A 225 3.84 9.29 -15.22
C GLN A 225 5.35 9.12 -15.06
N GLN A 226 6.14 9.91 -15.80
CA GLN A 226 7.60 9.95 -15.67
C GLN A 226 8.01 10.32 -14.24
N ASN A 227 7.36 11.32 -13.65
CA ASN A 227 7.62 11.76 -12.29
C ASN A 227 7.25 10.70 -11.26
N ALA A 228 6.11 10.02 -11.43
CA ALA A 228 5.69 8.92 -10.57
C ALA A 228 6.71 7.77 -10.59
N LEU A 229 7.17 7.35 -11.77
CA LEU A 229 8.20 6.29 -11.91
C LEU A 229 9.55 6.69 -11.29
N LYS A 230 10.01 7.92 -11.53
CA LYS A 230 11.26 8.44 -10.94
C LYS A 230 11.16 8.49 -9.41
N LYS A 231 10.06 9.04 -8.88
CA LYS A 231 9.80 9.17 -7.44
C LYS A 231 9.70 7.80 -6.76
N ALA A 232 9.10 6.83 -7.44
CA ALA A 232 9.03 5.45 -6.97
C ALA A 232 10.36 4.71 -7.06
N GLY A 233 11.40 5.30 -7.67
CA GLY A 233 12.70 4.67 -7.84
C GLY A 233 12.73 3.56 -8.88
N LEU A 234 11.66 3.38 -9.68
CA LEU A 234 11.56 2.31 -10.68
C LEU A 234 12.43 2.57 -11.92
N VAL A 235 12.74 3.85 -12.18
CA VAL A 235 13.58 4.29 -13.29
C VAL A 235 14.60 5.34 -12.83
N ASN A 236 15.67 5.54 -13.60
CA ASN A 236 16.58 6.68 -13.44
C ASN A 236 16.04 7.96 -14.11
N SER A 237 16.79 9.06 -14.04
CA SER A 237 16.41 10.35 -14.64
C SER A 237 16.20 10.30 -16.16
N LYS A 238 16.81 9.33 -16.85
CA LYS A 238 16.71 9.10 -18.29
C LYS A 238 15.64 8.06 -18.67
N GLY A 239 14.87 7.56 -17.69
CA GLY A 239 13.83 6.56 -17.93
C GLY A 239 14.32 5.12 -18.04
N LYS A 240 15.60 4.83 -17.75
CA LYS A 240 16.11 3.46 -17.73
C LYS A 240 15.58 2.74 -16.49
N ILE A 241 14.95 1.59 -16.68
CA ILE A 241 14.42 0.74 -15.61
C ILE A 241 15.59 0.28 -14.72
N LYS A 242 15.42 0.42 -13.41
CA LYS A 242 16.38 -0.08 -12.43
C LYS A 242 16.11 -1.56 -12.19
N LYS A 243 17.16 -2.38 -12.31
CA LYS A 243 17.13 -3.80 -11.96
C LYS A 243 17.00 -3.93 -10.45
#